data_AF-A0AAN8Z1C5-F1
#
_entry.id   AF-A0AAN8Z1C5-F1
#
_cell.length_a   1.000
_cell.length_b   1.000
_cell.length_c   1.000
_cell.angle_alpha   90.00
_cell.angle_beta   90.00
_cell.angle_gamma   90.00
#
_symmetry.space_group_name_H-M   'P 1'
#
loop_
_entity.id
_entity.type
_entity.pdbx_description
1 polymer ?
#
loop_
_entity_poly.entity_id
_entity_poly.type
_entity_poly.pdbx_seq_one_letter_code
_entity_poly.pdbx_strand_id
1 'polypeptide(L)'
;MARSNNLTLILFFLAHSALLITLGLGQGEPIDGVVVGNDDVPADTNIVDVPTTDFTSEPPTTDFLENCIKSISVSCGNEIYHTLFGYVNPKNVSGPCCEELVKVGKKCYDALVNTVIDGVYDGSDNEKEEYRKRGDQAYKICFDKLFPILP
;
A
#
# COMPACT_ATOMS: atom_id res chain seq x y z
N MET A 1 -16.21 13.02 41.95
CA MET A 1 -15.89 11.85 41.10
C MET A 1 -17.02 11.67 40.10
N ALA A 2 -16.83 12.10 38.85
CA ALA A 2 -17.77 11.82 37.77
C ALA A 2 -17.30 10.55 37.05
N ARG A 3 -18.12 9.50 37.05
CA ARG A 3 -17.91 8.32 36.20
C ARG A 3 -18.28 8.73 34.78
N SER A 4 -17.29 9.00 33.93
CA SER A 4 -17.53 9.21 32.50
C SER A 4 -17.98 7.88 31.89
N ASN A 5 -19.21 7.85 31.35
CA ASN A 5 -19.79 6.68 30.70
C ASN A 5 -19.50 6.72 29.19
N ASN A 6 -19.11 5.58 28.62
CA ASN A 6 -18.66 5.40 27.23
C ASN A 6 -19.70 5.92 26.20
N LEU A 7 -20.99 5.90 26.56
CA LEU A 7 -22.07 6.47 25.75
C LEU A 7 -21.91 7.97 25.48
N THR A 8 -21.37 8.73 26.45
CA THR A 8 -21.18 10.17 26.32
C THR A 8 -20.08 10.49 25.31
N LEU A 9 -19.01 9.68 25.29
CA LEU A 9 -17.91 9.82 24.33
C LEU A 9 -18.38 9.54 22.91
N ILE A 10 -19.18 8.48 22.71
CA ILE A 10 -19.72 8.11 21.39
C ILE A 10 -20.58 9.25 20.80
N LEU A 11 -21.39 9.93 21.62
CA LEU A 11 -22.19 11.07 21.17
C LEU A 11 -21.33 12.27 20.76
N PHE A 12 -20.19 12.51 21.43
CA PHE A 12 -19.24 13.53 21.01
C PHE A 12 -18.59 13.22 19.65
N PHE A 13 -18.28 11.96 19.36
CA PHE A 13 -17.69 11.56 18.07
C PHE A 13 -18.68 11.69 16.90
N LEU A 14 -19.96 11.38 17.11
CA LEU A 14 -21.00 11.51 16.08
C LEU A 14 -21.32 12.98 15.74
N ALA A 15 -21.12 13.91 16.68
CA ALA A 15 -21.33 15.33 16.44
C ALA A 15 -20.16 16.00 15.67
N HIS A 16 -18.93 15.51 15.82
CA HIS A 16 -17.76 16.07 15.14
C HIS A 16 -17.61 15.61 13.68
N SER A 17 -18.11 14.43 13.32
CA SER A 17 -18.03 13.91 11.95
C SER A 17 -18.92 14.68 10.95
N ALA A 18 -19.95 15.38 11.43
CA ALA A 18 -20.82 16.20 10.58
C ALA A 18 -20.18 17.55 10.15
N LEU A 19 -19.10 18.00 10.81
CA LEU A 19 -18.50 19.31 10.53
C LEU A 19 -17.42 19.28 9.43
N LEU A 20 -16.84 18.12 9.13
CA LEU A 20 -15.70 18.01 8.20
C LEU A 20 -16.08 17.82 6.72
N ILE A 21 -17.36 17.64 6.39
CA ILE A 21 -17.79 17.34 5.01
C ILE A 21 -17.96 18.63 4.16
N THR A 22 -17.82 19.83 4.73
CA THR A 22 -18.09 21.10 4.01
C THR A 22 -16.88 21.85 3.45
N LEU A 23 -15.65 21.35 3.61
CA LEU A 23 -14.47 21.98 2.99
C LEU A 23 -13.93 21.12 1.86
N GLY A 24 -14.68 21.11 0.75
CA GLY A 24 -14.13 20.75 -0.54
C GLY A 24 -13.07 21.76 -0.95
N LEU A 25 -11.80 21.36 -0.87
CA LEU A 25 -10.69 21.97 -1.60
C LEU A 25 -10.01 20.87 -2.40
N GLY A 26 -10.56 20.63 -3.59
CA GLY A 26 -9.79 20.09 -4.69
C GLY A 26 -8.90 21.19 -5.25
N GLN A 27 -7.65 20.87 -5.51
CA GLN A 27 -6.80 21.52 -6.51
C GLN A 27 -5.69 20.54 -6.86
N GLY A 28 -5.86 19.85 -7.99
CA GLY A 28 -4.75 19.25 -8.71
C GLY A 28 -4.09 20.34 -9.53
N GLU A 29 -2.77 20.46 -9.40
CA GLU A 29 -1.95 21.27 -10.30
C GLU A 29 -1.13 20.34 -11.22
N PRO A 30 -0.93 20.74 -12.49
CA PRO A 30 -0.20 19.95 -13.48
C PRO A 30 1.30 20.09 -13.25
N ILE A 31 2.04 18.97 -13.28
CA ILE A 31 3.50 19.00 -13.40
C ILE A 31 3.90 18.72 -14.84
N ASP A 32 4.51 19.74 -15.43
CA ASP A 32 5.16 19.79 -16.73
C ASP A 32 6.23 18.70 -16.92
N GLY A 33 6.35 18.27 -18.17
CA GLY A 33 7.21 17.18 -18.60
C GLY A 33 8.70 17.45 -18.43
N VAL A 34 9.42 16.41 -18.03
CA VAL A 34 10.88 16.33 -18.10
C VAL A 34 11.26 15.22 -19.08
N VAL A 35 11.90 15.64 -20.17
CA VAL A 35 12.57 14.79 -21.16
C VAL A 35 13.96 14.44 -20.61
N VAL A 36 14.25 13.15 -20.44
CA VAL A 36 15.64 12.65 -20.33
C VAL A 36 15.83 11.56 -21.36
N GLY A 37 16.88 11.73 -22.16
CA GLY A 37 17.13 11.02 -23.40
C GLY A 37 17.49 9.55 -23.25
N ASN A 38 17.36 8.88 -24.39
CA ASN A 38 17.85 7.54 -24.65
C ASN A 38 19.37 7.54 -24.63
N ASP A 39 19.96 6.61 -23.86
CA ASP A 39 21.31 6.13 -24.11
C ASP A 39 21.29 4.60 -24.10
N ASP A 40 21.47 4.05 -25.30
CA ASP A 40 21.68 2.64 -25.62
C ASP A 40 23.00 2.12 -25.05
N VAL A 41 23.01 1.05 -24.23
CA VAL A 41 24.20 0.20 -24.02
C VAL A 41 23.76 -1.25 -23.71
N PRO A 42 24.45 -2.27 -24.26
CA PRO A 42 23.84 -3.48 -24.81
C PRO A 42 23.79 -4.67 -23.82
N ALA A 43 23.12 -5.72 -24.29
CA ALA A 43 23.14 -7.05 -23.71
C ALA A 43 24.57 -7.58 -23.55
N ASP A 44 24.92 -7.97 -22.32
CA ASP A 44 25.90 -9.03 -22.10
C ASP A 44 25.43 -9.96 -20.99
N THR A 45 25.25 -11.20 -21.42
CA THR A 45 24.98 -12.40 -20.64
C THR A 45 26.18 -12.77 -19.78
N ASN A 46 26.02 -12.84 -18.47
CA ASN A 46 26.81 -13.77 -17.67
C ASN A 46 25.96 -14.32 -16.51
N ILE A 47 25.56 -15.58 -16.69
CA ILE A 47 25.04 -16.45 -15.64
C ILE A 47 26.21 -16.72 -14.69
N VAL A 48 26.15 -16.13 -13.51
CA VAL A 48 27.05 -16.45 -12.40
C VAL A 48 26.22 -17.11 -11.31
N ASP A 49 26.70 -18.29 -10.89
CA ASP A 49 26.27 -19.16 -9.80
C ASP A 49 25.23 -18.58 -8.84
N VAL A 50 24.11 -19.29 -8.65
CA VAL A 50 23.16 -19.03 -7.57
C VAL A 50 23.66 -19.75 -6.30
N PRO A 51 24.18 -19.03 -5.28
CA PRO A 51 24.34 -19.61 -3.96
C PRO A 51 22.98 -19.50 -3.28
N THR A 52 22.37 -20.64 -3.00
CA THR A 52 21.25 -20.78 -2.06
C THR A 52 21.63 -20.10 -0.75
N THR A 53 21.14 -18.88 -0.55
CA THR A 53 21.38 -18.07 0.64
C THR A 53 20.04 -17.62 1.18
N ASP A 54 19.64 -18.33 2.24
CA ASP A 54 19.08 -17.81 3.48
C ASP A 54 18.19 -16.56 3.36
N PHE A 55 16.90 -16.71 3.70
CA PHE A 55 15.93 -15.64 3.87
C PHE A 55 16.26 -14.81 5.12
N THR A 56 17.42 -14.18 5.13
CA THR A 56 17.69 -13.06 6.01
C THR A 56 17.05 -11.83 5.38
N SER A 57 16.06 -11.28 6.08
CA SER A 57 15.28 -10.10 5.69
C SER A 57 16.17 -8.85 5.72
N GLU A 58 17.00 -8.67 4.70
CA GLU A 58 17.62 -7.38 4.45
C GLU A 58 16.50 -6.39 4.05
N PRO A 59 16.50 -5.16 4.59
CA PRO A 59 15.55 -4.15 4.14
C PRO A 59 15.64 -3.98 2.62
N PRO A 60 14.51 -3.71 1.94
CA PRO A 60 14.53 -3.45 0.51
C PRO A 60 15.49 -2.31 0.19
N THR A 61 16.28 -2.45 -0.88
CA THR A 61 17.12 -1.35 -1.37
C THR A 61 16.24 -0.18 -1.84
N THR A 62 16.80 1.04 -1.79
CA THR A 62 16.10 2.24 -2.26
C THR A 62 15.65 2.10 -3.70
N ASP A 63 16.51 1.59 -4.59
CA ASP A 63 16.23 1.44 -6.02
C ASP A 63 15.11 0.42 -6.27
N PHE A 64 15.09 -0.67 -5.50
CA PHE A 64 14.02 -1.66 -5.57
C PHE A 64 12.68 -1.02 -5.17
N LEU A 65 12.66 -0.28 -4.06
CA LEU A 65 11.45 0.37 -3.58
C LEU A 65 10.98 1.47 -4.54
N GLU A 66 11.87 2.25 -5.14
CA GLU A 66 11.52 3.23 -6.15
C GLU A 66 10.85 2.60 -7.38
N ASN A 67 11.39 1.49 -7.87
CA ASN A 67 10.80 0.77 -9.00
C ASN A 67 9.42 0.21 -8.66
N CYS A 68 9.25 -0.21 -7.41
CA CYS A 68 7.96 -0.61 -6.87
C CYS A 68 6.94 0.53 -6.86
N ILE A 69 7.32 1.69 -6.34
CA ILE A 69 6.45 2.88 -6.26
C ILE A 69 6.05 3.37 -7.66
N LYS A 70 7.00 3.43 -8.61
CA LYS A 70 6.75 3.91 -9.99
C LYS A 70 5.70 3.08 -10.75
N SER A 71 5.46 1.84 -10.30
CA SER A 71 4.56 0.90 -10.96
C SER A 71 3.15 0.89 -10.37
N ILE A 72 2.90 1.65 -9.29
CA ILE A 72 1.59 1.83 -8.67
C ILE A 72 1.17 3.29 -8.83
N SER A 73 -0.01 3.52 -9.40
CA SER A 73 -0.59 4.85 -9.51
C SER A 73 -0.88 5.46 -8.14
N VAL A 74 -0.83 6.79 -8.04
CA VAL A 74 -1.16 7.51 -6.80
C VAL A 74 -2.57 7.16 -6.30
N SER A 75 -3.53 6.98 -7.22
CA SER A 75 -4.90 6.55 -6.89
C SER A 75 -4.93 5.17 -6.24
N CYS A 76 -4.21 4.19 -6.81
CA CYS A 76 -4.15 2.84 -6.26
C CYS A 76 -3.38 2.83 -4.93
N GLY A 77 -2.30 3.61 -4.81
CA GLY A 77 -1.58 3.83 -3.56
C GLY A 77 -2.47 4.33 -2.42
N ASN A 78 -3.34 5.32 -2.69
CA ASN A 78 -4.31 5.81 -1.71
C ASN A 78 -5.35 4.75 -1.33
N GLU A 79 -5.83 3.97 -2.29
CA GLU A 79 -6.77 2.87 -2.05
C GLU A 79 -6.17 1.79 -1.14
N ILE A 80 -4.90 1.43 -1.39
CA ILE A 80 -4.13 0.51 -0.54
C ILE A 80 -3.96 1.11 0.86
N TYR A 81 -3.56 2.38 0.97
CA TYR A 81 -3.40 3.05 2.25
C TYR A 81 -4.70 3.01 3.09
N HIS A 82 -5.84 3.31 2.48
CA HIS A 82 -7.14 3.23 3.15
C HIS A 82 -7.57 1.80 3.50
N THR A 83 -7.11 0.81 2.72
CA THR A 83 -7.32 -0.61 3.02
C THR A 83 -6.50 -1.07 4.23
N LEU A 84 -5.27 -0.56 4.37
CA LEU A 84 -4.42 -0.85 5.51
C LEU A 84 -4.94 -0.14 6.76
N PHE A 85 -4.90 1.19 6.78
CA PHE A 85 -5.08 2.00 7.98
C PHE A 85 -6.51 2.50 8.20
N GLY A 86 -7.36 2.45 7.17
CA GLY A 86 -8.74 2.89 7.26
C GLY A 86 -9.69 1.84 7.84
N TYR A 87 -10.99 2.16 7.77
CA TYR A 87 -12.09 1.24 8.06
C TYR A 87 -12.60 0.52 6.79
N VAL A 88 -11.88 0.65 5.68
CA VAL A 88 -12.29 0.09 4.40
C VAL A 88 -11.97 -1.41 4.41
N ASN A 89 -12.96 -2.22 4.03
CA ASN A 89 -12.80 -3.66 3.96
C ASN A 89 -11.75 -3.99 2.87
N PRO A 90 -10.76 -4.89 3.12
CA PRO A 90 -9.77 -5.29 2.11
C PRO A 90 -10.39 -5.91 0.86
N LYS A 91 -11.68 -6.27 0.88
CA LYS A 91 -12.45 -6.68 -0.30
C LYS A 91 -12.75 -5.56 -1.29
N ASN A 92 -12.60 -4.30 -0.88
CA ASN A 92 -13.04 -3.15 -1.65
C ASN A 92 -11.98 -2.61 -2.61
N VAL A 93 -10.78 -3.21 -2.68
CA VAL A 93 -9.78 -2.82 -3.68
C VAL A 93 -10.36 -2.98 -5.09
N SER A 94 -10.33 -1.90 -5.86
CA SER A 94 -10.90 -1.79 -7.20
C SER A 94 -10.20 -2.75 -8.17
N GLY A 95 -10.92 -3.18 -9.21
CA GLY A 95 -10.35 -4.05 -10.26
C GLY A 95 -9.08 -3.45 -10.90
N PRO A 96 -9.10 -2.18 -11.35
CA PRO A 96 -7.92 -1.53 -11.89
C PRO A 96 -6.73 -1.47 -10.91
N CYS A 97 -6.98 -1.15 -9.64
CA CYS A 97 -5.90 -1.17 -8.64
C CYS A 97 -5.39 -2.59 -8.37
N CYS A 98 -6.26 -3.60 -8.39
CA CYS A 98 -5.84 -4.99 -8.30
C CYS A 98 -4.92 -5.41 -9.46
N GLU A 99 -5.17 -4.93 -10.68
CA GLU A 99 -4.28 -5.19 -11.83
C GLU A 99 -2.88 -4.62 -11.60
N GLU A 100 -2.78 -3.38 -11.13
CA GLU A 100 -1.49 -2.76 -10.79
C GLU A 100 -0.78 -3.52 -9.66
N LEU A 101 -1.49 -3.81 -8.57
CA LEU A 101 -0.97 -4.54 -7.41
C LEU A 101 -0.41 -5.92 -7.75
N VAL A 102 -1.15 -6.69 -8.53
CA VAL A 102 -0.73 -8.05 -8.89
C VAL A 102 0.37 -8.01 -9.93
N LYS A 103 0.37 -7.01 -10.82
CA LYS A 103 1.42 -6.81 -11.82
C LYS A 103 2.78 -6.48 -11.20
N VAL A 104 2.82 -5.69 -10.13
CA VAL A 104 4.09 -5.43 -9.41
C VAL A 104 4.60 -6.64 -8.63
N GLY A 105 3.69 -7.56 -8.29
CA GLY A 105 3.99 -8.82 -7.62
C GLY A 105 4.13 -8.72 -6.10
N LYS A 106 3.96 -9.86 -5.42
CA LYS A 106 3.89 -9.98 -3.96
C LYS A 106 5.09 -9.34 -3.25
N LYS A 107 6.31 -9.64 -3.70
CA LYS A 107 7.54 -9.13 -3.06
C LYS A 107 7.57 -7.60 -3.04
N CYS A 108 7.17 -6.98 -4.14
CA CYS A 108 7.14 -5.54 -4.28
C CYS A 108 6.06 -4.91 -3.38
N TYR A 109 4.87 -5.49 -3.41
CA TYR A 109 3.78 -5.09 -2.53
C TYR A 109 4.14 -5.20 -1.04
N ASP A 110 4.70 -6.33 -0.61
CA ASP A 110 5.09 -6.56 0.78
C ASP A 110 6.14 -5.54 1.25
N ALA A 111 7.10 -5.20 0.38
CA ALA A 111 8.10 -4.19 0.68
C ALA A 111 7.48 -2.79 0.85
N LEU A 112 6.52 -2.41 0.01
CA LEU A 112 5.79 -1.14 0.13
C LEU A 112 4.98 -1.09 1.44
N VAL A 113 4.22 -2.16 1.73
CA VAL A 113 3.40 -2.27 2.95
C VAL A 113 4.28 -2.17 4.20
N ASN A 114 5.36 -2.94 4.26
CA ASN A 114 6.28 -2.92 5.40
C ASN A 114 6.95 -1.55 5.55
N THR A 115 7.37 -0.92 4.44
CA THR A 115 7.97 0.42 4.50
C THR A 115 7.01 1.45 5.09
N VAL A 116 5.74 1.42 4.70
CA VAL A 116 4.74 2.35 5.24
C VAL A 116 4.44 2.04 6.71
N ILE A 117 4.25 0.77 7.07
CA ILE A 117 3.94 0.36 8.45
C ILE A 117 5.09 0.66 9.41
N ASP A 118 6.33 0.42 8.99
CA ASP A 118 7.50 0.60 9.86
C ASP A 118 8.03 2.03 9.85
N GLY A 119 7.89 2.75 8.72
CA GLY A 119 8.42 4.09 8.55
C GLY A 119 7.42 5.23 8.83
N VAL A 120 6.12 4.98 8.73
CA VAL A 120 5.09 6.04 8.85
C VAL A 120 4.17 5.83 10.05
N TYR A 121 3.86 4.58 10.42
CA TYR A 121 2.93 4.28 11.50
C TYR A 121 3.66 4.03 12.84
N ASP A 122 3.22 4.72 13.90
CA ASP A 122 3.86 4.75 15.22
C ASP A 122 3.19 3.86 16.29
N GLY A 123 2.23 3.01 15.89
CA GLY A 123 1.56 2.11 16.82
C GLY A 123 2.37 0.89 17.24
N SER A 124 1.78 0.08 18.11
CA SER A 124 2.43 -1.10 18.69
C SER A 124 2.72 -2.18 17.64
N ASP A 125 3.65 -3.09 17.95
CA ASP A 125 3.98 -4.22 17.07
C ASP A 125 2.76 -5.08 16.72
N ASN A 126 1.82 -5.23 17.67
CA ASN A 126 0.57 -5.96 17.44
C ASN A 126 -0.35 -5.25 16.44
N GLU A 127 -0.43 -3.92 16.50
CA GLU A 127 -1.20 -3.12 15.54
C GLU A 127 -0.54 -3.15 14.16
N LYS A 128 0.79 -3.00 14.10
CA LYS A 128 1.59 -3.15 12.88
C LYS A 128 1.34 -4.51 12.21
N GLU A 129 1.34 -5.57 13.00
CA GLU A 129 1.05 -6.92 12.54
C GLU A 129 -0.40 -7.06 12.03
N GLU A 130 -1.37 -6.39 12.65
CA GLU A 130 -2.74 -6.35 12.13
C GLU A 130 -2.78 -5.69 10.74
N TYR A 131 -2.06 -4.58 10.54
CA TYR A 131 -2.00 -3.92 9.24
C TYR A 131 -1.31 -4.76 8.17
N ARG A 132 -0.25 -5.49 8.52
CA ARG A 132 0.38 -6.45 7.60
C ARG A 132 -0.60 -7.54 7.16
N LYS A 133 -1.38 -8.09 8.09
CA LYS A 133 -2.44 -9.07 7.77
C LYS A 133 -3.51 -8.50 6.84
N ARG A 134 -3.93 -7.24 7.05
CA ARG A 134 -4.86 -6.56 6.13
C ARG A 134 -4.24 -6.39 4.75
N GLY A 135 -2.96 -6.05 4.69
CA GLY A 135 -2.18 -5.96 3.47
C GLY A 135 -2.16 -7.28 2.70
N ASP A 136 -1.81 -8.38 3.36
CA ASP A 136 -1.80 -9.73 2.76
C ASP A 136 -3.19 -10.14 2.24
N GLN A 137 -4.24 -9.84 2.99
CA GLN A 137 -5.61 -10.10 2.58
C GLN A 137 -5.98 -9.33 1.32
N ALA A 138 -5.64 -8.04 1.24
CA ALA A 138 -5.90 -7.22 0.06
C ALA A 138 -5.20 -7.78 -1.19
N TYR A 139 -3.92 -8.14 -1.07
CA TYR A 139 -3.19 -8.76 -2.18
C TYR A 139 -3.85 -10.08 -2.61
N LYS A 140 -4.18 -10.95 -1.66
CA LYS A 140 -4.84 -12.23 -1.95
C LYS A 140 -6.16 -12.02 -2.69
N ILE A 141 -6.98 -11.07 -2.23
CA ILE A 141 -8.26 -10.75 -2.87
C ILE A 141 -8.03 -10.28 -4.30
N CYS A 142 -7.05 -9.42 -4.54
CA CYS A 142 -6.72 -8.97 -5.88
C CYS A 142 -6.21 -10.11 -6.78
N PHE A 143 -5.37 -10.98 -6.24
CA PHE A 143 -4.89 -12.15 -6.95
C PHE A 143 -6.04 -13.08 -7.34
N ASP A 144 -6.92 -13.41 -6.39
CA ASP A 144 -8.08 -14.28 -6.62
C ASP A 144 -9.11 -13.65 -7.58
N LYS A 145 -9.25 -12.31 -7.59
CA LYS A 145 -10.12 -11.59 -8.55
C LYS A 145 -9.63 -11.73 -10.00
N LEU A 146 -8.31 -11.68 -10.21
CA LEU A 146 -7.69 -11.69 -11.54
C LEU A 146 -7.39 -13.10 -12.06
N PHE A 147 -7.10 -14.01 -11.15
CA PHE A 147 -6.84 -15.42 -11.45
C PHE A 147 -7.82 -16.30 -10.67
N PRO A 148 -9.13 -16.20 -10.97
CA PRO A 148 -10.10 -17.09 -10.34
C PRO A 148 -9.70 -18.52 -10.69
N ILE A 149 -9.52 -19.35 -9.67
CA ILE A 149 -9.29 -20.78 -9.86
C ILE A 149 -10.53 -21.30 -10.58
N LEU A 150 -10.39 -21.63 -11.87
CA LEU A 150 -11.43 -22.31 -12.63
C LEU A 150 -11.65 -23.68 -11.96
N PRO A 151 -12.91 -24.06 -11.68
CA PRO A 151 -13.22 -25.38 -11.12
C PRO A 151 -12.84 -26.52 -12.07
#